data_AF-A0A2P2MKR2-F1
#
_entry.id   AF-A0A2P2MKR2-F1
#
_cell.length_a   1.000
_cell.length_b   1.000
_cell.length_c   1.000
_cell.angle_alpha   90.00
_cell.angle_beta   90.00
_cell.angle_gamma   90.00
#
_symmetry.space_group_name_H-M   'P 1'
#
loop_
_entity.id
_entity.type
_entity.pdbx_description
1 polymer ?
#
loop_
_entity_poly.entity_id
_entity_poly.type
_entity_poly.pdbx_seq_one_letter_code
_entity_poly.pdbx_strand_id
1 'polypeptide(L)'
;MTIYFPYLEKDNRLTALHGSIEKMLYDPKQTSDWIGVLNDRAKPIIFSMARLDHVKNITGLVELYGKNAKLRELANLVVVAGYIDVTKSKDREEIAEIEKMHELIKQYDLHGQFRWITAQTNRARNGELYRYIADTKGAFVQPAFYEAFGLTVVEAMTCGLPTFATCHGGPAEVIENGVSGFHIDPYHPDQAAALMADFFQQCKEDLSHWKRISDGGLQRIYERYTWKIYSERLMTLAGVYSFWKFVSKLERRETRRYLEMFYILKFRDLVKTVPLAIEDRH
;
A
#
# COMPACT_ATOMS: atom_id res chain seq x y z
N MET A 1 9.41 -12.22 16.54
CA MET A 1 7.99 -11.83 16.52
C MET A 1 7.75 -11.09 15.22
N THR A 2 6.95 -11.66 14.32
CA THR A 2 6.61 -11.03 13.03
C THR A 2 5.61 -9.92 13.29
N ILE A 3 5.85 -8.70 12.79
CA ILE A 3 4.95 -7.54 13.01
C ILE A 3 3.58 -7.76 12.33
N TYR A 4 3.62 -8.41 11.18
CA TYR A 4 2.45 -8.79 10.37
C TYR A 4 2.21 -10.28 10.52
N PHE A 5 0.97 -10.62 10.83
CA PHE A 5 0.48 -11.97 11.07
C PHE A 5 -1.06 -11.95 10.95
N PRO A 6 -1.72 -13.11 10.75
CA PRO A 6 -3.15 -13.19 10.50
C PRO A 6 -4.00 -12.56 11.60
N TYR A 7 -5.10 -11.90 11.21
CA TYR A 7 -6.06 -11.30 12.16
C TYR A 7 -6.71 -12.31 13.14
N LEU A 8 -6.65 -13.61 12.81
CA LEU A 8 -7.16 -14.74 13.59
C LEU A 8 -6.30 -15.06 14.83
N GLU A 9 -5.01 -14.70 14.83
CA GLU A 9 -4.11 -14.96 15.96
C GLU A 9 -4.35 -13.95 17.10
N LYS A 10 -5.42 -14.16 17.88
CA LYS A 10 -5.87 -13.23 18.92
C LYS A 10 -4.85 -13.05 20.06
N ASP A 11 -4.09 -14.09 20.39
CA ASP A 11 -3.10 -14.05 21.49
C ASP A 11 -1.91 -13.13 21.18
N ASN A 12 -1.61 -12.91 19.91
CA ASN A 12 -0.50 -12.05 19.46
C ASN A 12 -0.92 -10.57 19.27
N ARG A 13 -2.21 -10.24 19.47
CA ARG A 13 -2.76 -8.90 19.17
C ARG A 13 -2.26 -7.85 20.15
N LEU A 14 -1.96 -6.67 19.62
CA LEU A 14 -1.55 -5.51 20.42
C LEU A 14 -2.78 -4.70 20.86
N THR A 15 -3.67 -5.31 21.64
CA THR A 15 -4.97 -4.72 22.04
C THR A 15 -4.85 -3.40 22.79
N ALA A 16 -3.73 -3.18 23.50
CA ALA A 16 -3.42 -1.89 24.13
C ALA A 16 -3.36 -0.70 23.14
N LEU A 17 -3.13 -0.96 21.84
CA LEU A 17 -3.12 0.07 20.80
C LEU A 17 -4.51 0.40 20.25
N HIS A 18 -5.55 -0.39 20.55
CA HIS A 18 -6.89 -0.24 19.98
C HIS A 18 -7.48 1.13 20.27
N GLY A 19 -7.38 1.64 21.50
CA GLY A 19 -7.86 2.99 21.83
C GLY A 19 -7.19 4.09 21.00
N SER A 20 -5.90 3.94 20.67
CA SER A 20 -5.19 4.89 19.79
C SER A 20 -5.61 4.77 18.33
N ILE A 21 -5.86 3.55 17.85
CA ILE A 21 -6.33 3.26 16.50
C ILE A 21 -7.76 3.80 16.32
N GLU A 22 -8.63 3.54 17.29
CA GLU A 22 -10.02 4.02 17.29
C GLU A 22 -10.10 5.54 17.34
N LYS A 23 -9.25 6.18 18.14
CA LYS A 23 -9.13 7.64 18.13
C LYS A 23 -8.72 8.14 16.73
N MET A 24 -7.68 7.56 16.15
CA MET A 24 -7.20 7.95 14.83
C MET A 24 -8.26 7.76 13.73
N LEU A 25 -9.05 6.68 13.79
CA LEU A 25 -10.10 6.38 12.81
C LEU A 25 -11.39 7.19 13.00
N TYR A 26 -11.80 7.43 14.25
CA TYR A 26 -13.18 7.85 14.56
C TYR A 26 -13.31 9.12 15.41
N ASP A 27 -12.21 9.75 15.85
CA ASP A 27 -12.27 11.01 16.60
C ASP A 27 -12.83 12.12 15.68
N PRO A 28 -13.99 12.75 16.00
CA PRO A 28 -14.59 13.77 15.14
C PRO A 28 -13.74 15.05 15.07
N LYS A 29 -12.83 15.26 16.03
CA LYS A 29 -11.96 16.44 16.05
C LYS A 29 -10.95 16.36 14.91
N GLN A 30 -11.02 17.36 14.03
CA GLN A 30 -10.05 17.57 12.96
C GLN A 30 -8.71 18.02 13.56
N THR A 31 -7.61 17.41 13.13
CA THR A 31 -6.27 17.72 13.62
C THR A 31 -5.28 17.81 12.46
N SER A 32 -4.02 18.14 12.75
CA SER A 32 -2.98 18.09 11.74
C SER A 32 -2.55 16.66 11.36
N ASP A 33 -3.04 15.64 12.06
CA ASP A 33 -2.70 14.23 11.87
C ASP A 33 -3.82 13.44 11.17
N TRP A 34 -5.05 13.95 11.19
CA TRP A 34 -6.18 13.39 10.45
C TRP A 34 -7.29 14.41 10.20
N ILE A 35 -7.97 14.25 9.06
CA ILE A 35 -9.19 14.97 8.70
C ILE A 35 -10.27 14.05 8.14
N GLY A 36 -11.50 14.55 8.05
CA GLY A 36 -12.70 13.78 7.72
C GLY A 36 -13.32 13.14 8.97
N VAL A 37 -14.50 12.55 8.82
CA VAL A 37 -15.26 11.87 9.89
C VAL A 37 -15.95 10.66 9.27
N LEU A 38 -16.08 9.58 10.04
CA LEU A 38 -16.89 8.42 9.68
C LEU A 38 -18.14 8.40 10.55
N ASN A 39 -19.31 8.63 9.94
CA ASN A 39 -20.59 8.71 10.65
C ASN A 39 -21.08 7.32 11.05
N ASP A 40 -20.96 6.36 10.13
CA ASP A 40 -21.42 5.00 10.35
C ASP A 40 -20.22 4.07 10.61
N ARG A 41 -20.02 3.69 11.88
CA ARG A 41 -18.95 2.78 12.29
C ARG A 41 -19.24 1.32 11.99
N ALA A 42 -20.48 0.96 11.65
CA ALA A 42 -20.84 -0.41 11.31
C ALA A 42 -20.42 -0.78 9.88
N LYS A 43 -20.21 0.21 9.01
CA LYS A 43 -19.73 -0.04 7.66
C LYS A 43 -18.30 -0.59 7.64
N PRO A 44 -18.01 -1.57 6.77
CA PRO A 44 -16.64 -2.00 6.52
C PRO A 44 -15.79 -0.84 5.99
N ILE A 45 -14.47 -0.97 6.13
CA ILE A 45 -13.52 0.06 5.73
C ILE A 45 -12.74 -0.40 4.49
N ILE A 46 -12.78 0.41 3.44
CA ILE A 46 -11.81 0.41 2.36
C ILE A 46 -10.58 1.14 2.86
N PHE A 47 -9.47 0.43 2.99
CA PHE A 47 -8.24 0.95 3.56
C PHE A 47 -7.14 1.04 2.50
N SER A 48 -6.46 2.18 2.42
CA SER A 48 -5.22 2.31 1.65
C SER A 48 -4.15 3.01 2.47
N MET A 49 -2.90 2.55 2.32
CA MET A 49 -1.75 3.15 2.99
C MET A 49 -0.56 3.17 2.03
N ALA A 50 -0.06 4.37 1.73
CA ALA A 50 1.08 4.57 0.86
C ALA A 50 1.71 5.95 1.09
N ARG A 51 2.82 6.23 0.41
CA ARG A 51 3.27 7.61 0.22
C ARG A 51 2.26 8.35 -0.68
N LEU A 52 2.19 9.66 -0.53
CA LEU A 52 1.36 10.51 -1.37
C LEU A 52 2.23 11.07 -2.50
N ASP A 53 2.24 10.36 -3.62
CA ASP A 53 2.92 10.75 -4.86
C ASP A 53 2.03 10.37 -6.06
N HIS A 54 2.32 10.95 -7.24
CA HIS A 54 1.47 10.78 -8.42
C HIS A 54 1.35 9.31 -8.85
N VAL A 55 2.44 8.54 -8.73
CA VAL A 55 2.46 7.13 -9.15
C VAL A 55 1.60 6.26 -8.22
N LYS A 56 1.58 6.56 -6.92
CA LYS A 56 0.75 5.84 -5.93
C LYS A 56 -0.74 6.07 -6.13
N ASN A 57 -1.12 7.18 -6.78
CA ASN A 57 -2.48 7.45 -7.24
C ASN A 57 -3.56 7.32 -6.15
N ILE A 58 -3.22 7.78 -4.94
CA ILE A 58 -4.16 7.78 -3.81
C ILE A 58 -5.32 8.75 -4.07
N THR A 59 -5.06 9.89 -4.71
CA THR A 59 -6.11 10.82 -5.15
C THR A 59 -7.08 10.18 -6.13
N GLY A 60 -6.60 9.32 -7.04
CA GLY A 60 -7.47 8.57 -7.96
C GLY A 60 -8.43 7.62 -7.22
N LEU A 61 -7.98 6.99 -6.13
CA LEU A 61 -8.85 6.19 -5.26
C LEU A 61 -9.92 7.03 -4.55
N VAL A 62 -9.58 8.24 -4.11
CA VAL A 62 -10.56 9.16 -3.51
C VAL A 62 -11.58 9.60 -4.55
N GLU A 63 -11.14 9.92 -5.77
CA GLU A 63 -12.01 10.32 -6.86
C GLU A 63 -12.99 9.21 -7.28
N LEU A 64 -12.50 7.98 -7.50
CA LEU A 64 -13.35 6.85 -7.91
C LEU A 64 -14.38 6.51 -6.81
N TYR A 65 -13.98 6.59 -5.54
CA TYR A 65 -14.88 6.39 -4.41
C TYR A 65 -15.94 7.50 -4.35
N GLY A 66 -15.55 8.76 -4.54
CA GLY A 66 -16.45 9.90 -4.54
C GLY A 66 -17.54 9.82 -5.61
N LYS A 67 -17.18 9.33 -6.82
CA LYS A 67 -18.11 9.14 -7.95
C LYS A 67 -19.10 7.99 -7.77
N ASN A 68 -18.73 6.94 -7.04
CA ASN A 68 -19.54 5.73 -6.96
C ASN A 68 -20.44 5.71 -5.71
N ALA A 69 -21.70 6.11 -5.86
CA ALA A 69 -22.68 6.16 -4.77
C ALA A 69 -22.93 4.79 -4.10
N LYS A 70 -22.98 3.71 -4.89
CA LYS A 70 -23.16 2.33 -4.37
C LYS A 70 -22.01 1.94 -3.45
N LEU A 71 -20.77 2.25 -3.83
CA LEU A 71 -19.59 1.96 -3.02
C LEU A 71 -19.59 2.76 -1.71
N ARG A 72 -19.95 4.05 -1.75
CA ARG A 72 -20.10 4.91 -0.55
C ARG A 72 -21.20 4.44 0.40
N GLU A 73 -22.26 3.85 -0.14
CA GLU A 73 -23.32 3.26 0.67
C GLU A 73 -22.81 2.03 1.43
N LEU A 74 -22.00 1.19 0.76
CA LEU A 74 -21.56 -0.11 1.29
C LEU A 74 -20.38 -0.02 2.26
N ALA A 75 -19.45 0.92 2.08
CA ALA A 75 -18.21 0.99 2.86
C ALA A 75 -17.77 2.44 3.12
N ASN A 76 -16.95 2.63 4.16
CA ASN A 76 -16.23 3.88 4.40
C ASN A 76 -14.84 3.85 3.73
N LEU A 77 -14.31 4.99 3.35
CA LEU A 77 -12.94 5.10 2.82
C LEU A 77 -11.99 5.68 3.87
N VAL A 78 -10.90 4.97 4.16
CA VAL A 78 -9.81 5.40 5.02
C VAL A 78 -8.50 5.37 4.25
N VAL A 79 -7.84 6.51 4.17
CA VAL A 79 -6.56 6.68 3.48
C VAL A 79 -5.50 7.15 4.46
N VAL A 80 -4.37 6.45 4.50
CA VAL A 80 -3.16 6.84 5.23
C VAL A 80 -2.09 7.24 4.22
N ALA A 81 -1.90 8.54 4.01
CA ALA A 81 -0.94 9.02 3.02
C ALA A 81 -0.48 10.46 3.30
N GLY A 82 0.83 10.70 3.14
CA GLY A 82 1.46 12.02 3.15
C GLY A 82 1.15 12.91 4.37
N TYR A 83 1.37 14.22 4.20
CA TYR A 83 0.88 15.25 5.11
C TYR A 83 -0.49 15.78 4.67
N ILE A 84 -1.24 16.40 5.58
CA ILE A 84 -2.51 17.06 5.24
C ILE A 84 -2.31 18.52 4.81
N ASP A 85 -1.24 19.15 5.27
CA ASP A 85 -0.93 20.56 5.02
C ASP A 85 0.27 20.66 4.07
N VAL A 86 0.10 21.41 2.99
CA VAL A 86 1.14 21.67 1.97
C VAL A 86 2.40 22.27 2.58
N THR A 87 2.27 23.08 3.63
CA THR A 87 3.41 23.76 4.28
C THR A 87 4.36 22.80 4.98
N LYS A 88 3.92 21.57 5.26
CA LYS A 88 4.74 20.52 5.89
C LYS A 88 5.55 19.73 4.88
N SER A 89 5.22 19.80 3.59
CA SER A 89 5.96 19.09 2.54
C SER A 89 6.95 20.02 1.83
N LYS A 90 8.08 19.44 1.42
CA LYS A 90 9.06 20.06 0.51
C LYS A 90 9.08 19.36 -0.84
N ASP A 91 8.31 18.29 -0.99
CA ASP A 91 8.24 17.50 -2.22
C ASP A 91 7.14 18.04 -3.13
N ARG A 92 7.47 18.30 -4.39
CA ARG A 92 6.56 18.95 -5.33
C ARG A 92 5.39 18.05 -5.71
N GLU A 93 5.61 16.74 -5.82
CA GLU A 93 4.53 15.80 -6.16
C GLU A 93 3.59 15.65 -4.97
N GLU A 94 4.12 15.52 -3.75
CA GLU A 94 3.29 15.45 -2.54
C GLU A 94 2.46 16.72 -2.35
N ILE A 95 3.02 17.92 -2.56
CA ILE A 95 2.27 19.19 -2.48
C ILE A 95 1.09 19.19 -3.46
N ALA A 96 1.33 18.84 -4.73
CA ALA A 96 0.28 18.81 -5.74
C ALA A 96 -0.82 17.78 -5.41
N GLU A 97 -0.44 16.60 -4.92
CA GLU A 97 -1.39 15.59 -4.50
C GLU A 97 -2.17 15.99 -3.24
N ILE A 98 -1.57 16.73 -2.30
CA ILE A 98 -2.28 17.31 -1.13
C ILE A 98 -3.37 18.29 -1.59
N GLU A 99 -3.04 19.20 -2.50
CA GLU A 99 -4.00 20.16 -3.06
C GLU A 99 -5.18 19.44 -3.72
N LYS A 100 -4.88 18.46 -4.58
CA LYS A 100 -5.87 17.61 -5.24
C LYS A 100 -6.73 16.84 -4.26
N MET A 101 -6.16 16.28 -3.18
CA MET A 101 -6.93 15.61 -2.12
C MET A 101 -7.98 16.55 -1.51
N HIS A 102 -7.59 17.79 -1.16
CA HIS A 102 -8.52 18.78 -0.60
C HIS A 102 -9.62 19.19 -1.58
N GLU A 103 -9.29 19.32 -2.87
CA GLU A 103 -10.27 19.60 -3.93
C GLU A 103 -11.29 18.47 -4.05
N LEU A 104 -10.84 17.22 -4.11
CA LEU A 104 -11.71 16.04 -4.23
C LEU A 104 -12.64 15.88 -3.03
N ILE A 105 -12.14 16.11 -1.80
CA ILE A 105 -12.96 16.04 -0.58
C ILE A 105 -14.12 17.03 -0.65
N LYS A 106 -13.87 18.26 -1.14
CA LYS A 106 -14.90 19.29 -1.31
C LYS A 106 -15.82 18.98 -2.48
N GLN A 107 -15.28 18.59 -3.63
CA GLN A 107 -16.02 18.33 -4.85
C GLN A 107 -17.06 17.22 -4.69
N TYR A 108 -16.71 16.13 -4.00
CA TYR A 108 -17.58 14.96 -3.84
C TYR A 108 -18.34 14.92 -2.51
N ASP A 109 -18.21 15.97 -1.69
CA ASP A 109 -18.78 16.08 -0.34
C ASP A 109 -18.60 14.77 0.45
N LEU A 110 -17.34 14.41 0.71
CA LEU A 110 -16.98 13.14 1.34
C LEU A 110 -17.18 13.14 2.87
N HIS A 111 -17.78 14.20 3.42
CA HIS A 111 -17.95 14.35 4.85
C HIS A 111 -18.84 13.23 5.43
N GLY A 112 -18.34 12.49 6.41
CA GLY A 112 -19.07 11.42 7.08
C GLY A 112 -18.83 10.02 6.50
N GLN A 113 -18.14 9.88 5.36
CA GLN A 113 -17.78 8.57 4.78
C GLN A 113 -16.29 8.44 4.43
N PHE A 114 -15.49 9.45 4.76
CA PHE A 114 -14.08 9.51 4.42
C PHE A 114 -13.22 9.96 5.61
N ARG A 115 -12.06 9.34 5.73
CA ARG A 115 -11.03 9.67 6.72
C ARG A 115 -9.66 9.68 6.06
N TRP A 116 -8.98 10.81 6.12
CA TRP A 116 -7.58 10.94 5.70
C TRP A 116 -6.69 11.09 6.92
N ILE A 117 -5.70 10.23 7.04
CA ILE A 117 -4.74 10.16 8.14
C ILE A 117 -3.34 10.39 7.57
N THR A 118 -2.50 11.12 8.28
CA THR A 118 -1.10 11.35 7.88
C THR A 118 -0.28 10.06 7.89
N ALA A 119 0.84 10.07 7.17
CA ALA A 119 1.76 8.93 7.08
C ALA A 119 2.13 8.36 8.46
N GLN A 120 2.06 7.02 8.59
CA GLN A 120 2.28 6.30 9.84
C GLN A 120 3.64 5.62 9.86
N THR A 121 4.49 5.96 10.82
CA THR A 121 5.87 5.44 10.92
C THR A 121 6.00 4.24 11.87
N ASN A 122 5.05 4.04 12.78
CA ASN A 122 5.08 2.95 13.75
C ASN A 122 4.56 1.64 13.13
N ARG A 123 5.49 0.77 12.72
CA ARG A 123 5.15 -0.53 12.08
C ARG A 123 4.30 -1.45 12.96
N ALA A 124 4.51 -1.45 14.29
CA ALA A 124 3.72 -2.28 15.20
C ALA A 124 2.25 -1.84 15.22
N ARG A 125 2.01 -0.53 15.27
CA ARG A 125 0.66 0.04 15.14
C ARG A 125 0.07 -0.21 13.75
N ASN A 126 0.86 -0.13 12.69
CA ASN A 126 0.40 -0.39 11.32
C ASN A 126 -0.05 -1.85 11.14
N GLY A 127 0.72 -2.81 11.65
CA GLY A 127 0.32 -4.22 11.65
C GLY A 127 -1.02 -4.44 12.38
N GLU A 128 -1.20 -3.78 13.53
CA GLU A 128 -2.45 -3.87 14.27
C GLU A 128 -3.61 -3.14 13.57
N LEU A 129 -3.34 -2.03 12.88
CA LEU A 129 -4.31 -1.33 12.06
C LEU A 129 -4.86 -2.24 10.95
N TYR A 130 -3.98 -2.92 10.18
CA TYR A 130 -4.43 -3.89 9.17
C TYR A 130 -5.37 -4.95 9.74
N ARG A 131 -5.02 -5.52 10.90
CA ARG A 131 -5.86 -6.53 11.59
C ARG A 131 -7.16 -5.95 12.14
N TYR A 132 -7.13 -4.70 12.62
CA TYR A 132 -8.33 -3.98 13.07
C TYR A 132 -9.31 -3.78 11.90
N ILE A 133 -8.82 -3.39 10.72
CA ILE A 133 -9.64 -3.28 9.50
C ILE A 133 -10.16 -4.67 9.05
N ALA A 134 -9.38 -5.73 9.20
CA ALA A 134 -9.85 -7.09 8.93
C ALA A 134 -10.98 -7.53 9.88
N ASP A 135 -10.93 -7.10 11.15
CA ASP A 135 -12.00 -7.36 12.12
C ASP A 135 -13.32 -6.70 11.65
N THR A 136 -13.27 -5.50 11.06
CA THR A 136 -14.45 -4.80 10.49
C THR A 136 -14.92 -5.33 9.13
N LYS A 137 -14.33 -6.43 8.63
CA LYS A 137 -14.62 -7.00 7.30
C LYS A 137 -14.36 -6.00 6.16
N GLY A 138 -13.36 -5.14 6.35
CA GLY A 138 -12.88 -4.21 5.34
C GLY A 138 -12.07 -4.89 4.23
N ALA A 139 -11.45 -4.07 3.37
CA ALA A 139 -10.52 -4.52 2.34
C ALA A 139 -9.37 -3.53 2.18
N PHE A 140 -8.21 -4.00 1.70
CA PHE A 140 -7.09 -3.14 1.31
C PHE A 140 -7.16 -2.80 -0.17
N VAL A 141 -6.80 -1.56 -0.53
CA VAL A 141 -6.74 -1.12 -1.93
C VAL A 141 -5.38 -0.48 -2.23
N GLN A 142 -4.73 -0.97 -3.28
CA GLN A 142 -3.54 -0.39 -3.88
C GLN A 142 -3.89 0.12 -5.30
N PRO A 143 -4.07 1.44 -5.50
CA PRO A 143 -4.57 2.02 -6.75
C PRO A 143 -3.47 2.59 -7.69
N ALA A 144 -2.20 2.22 -7.51
CA ALA A 144 -1.09 2.87 -8.21
C ALA A 144 -1.18 2.69 -9.73
N PHE A 145 -0.75 3.71 -10.48
CA PHE A 145 -0.56 3.59 -11.93
C PHE A 145 0.46 2.50 -12.27
N TYR A 146 1.48 2.34 -11.43
CA TYR A 146 2.44 1.25 -11.50
C TYR A 146 3.00 0.97 -10.11
N GLU A 147 3.06 -0.30 -9.72
CA GLU A 147 3.66 -0.69 -8.44
C GLU A 147 4.75 -1.74 -8.69
N ALA A 148 6.01 -1.43 -8.36
CA ALA A 148 7.12 -2.33 -8.69
C ALA A 148 7.01 -3.69 -7.97
N PHE A 149 6.60 -3.69 -6.69
CA PHE A 149 6.39 -4.91 -5.92
C PHE A 149 5.13 -4.84 -5.06
N GLY A 150 4.98 -3.78 -4.25
CA GLY A 150 3.82 -3.61 -3.37
C GLY A 150 3.96 -4.35 -2.05
N LEU A 151 4.92 -3.96 -1.21
CA LEU A 151 5.04 -4.53 0.15
C LEU A 151 3.74 -4.40 0.96
N THR A 152 2.99 -3.31 0.78
CA THR A 152 1.72 -3.10 1.47
C THR A 152 0.63 -4.09 1.05
N VAL A 153 0.70 -4.63 -0.18
CA VAL A 153 -0.15 -5.74 -0.65
C VAL A 153 0.18 -7.00 0.13
N VAL A 154 1.48 -7.34 0.24
CA VAL A 154 1.94 -8.50 1.03
C VAL A 154 1.59 -8.34 2.51
N GLU A 155 1.78 -7.16 3.09
CA GLU A 155 1.43 -6.86 4.49
C GLU A 155 -0.08 -7.02 4.75
N ALA A 156 -0.94 -6.49 3.87
CA ALA A 156 -2.39 -6.64 3.97
C ALA A 156 -2.82 -8.11 3.87
N MET A 157 -2.33 -8.84 2.86
CA MET A 157 -2.62 -10.26 2.67
C MET A 157 -2.11 -11.11 3.84
N THR A 158 -0.92 -10.80 4.39
CA THR A 158 -0.36 -11.47 5.59
C THR A 158 -1.26 -11.29 6.81
N CYS A 159 -1.91 -10.13 6.93
CA CYS A 159 -2.88 -9.87 7.98
C CYS A 159 -4.26 -10.50 7.72
N GLY A 160 -4.45 -11.14 6.57
CA GLY A 160 -5.73 -11.73 6.14
C GLY A 160 -6.75 -10.69 5.67
N LEU A 161 -6.31 -9.53 5.19
CA LEU A 161 -7.19 -8.50 4.65
C LEU A 161 -7.36 -8.71 3.14
N PRO A 162 -8.59 -8.98 2.63
CA PRO A 162 -8.84 -9.05 1.19
C PRO A 162 -8.30 -7.83 0.47
N THR A 163 -7.57 -8.03 -0.61
CA THR A 163 -6.79 -6.98 -1.25
C THR A 163 -7.17 -6.80 -2.71
N PHE A 164 -7.39 -5.54 -3.10
CA PHE A 164 -7.53 -5.07 -4.47
C PHE A 164 -6.23 -4.34 -4.83
N ALA A 165 -5.53 -4.73 -5.88
CA ALA A 165 -4.29 -4.08 -6.26
C ALA A 165 -4.19 -3.85 -7.77
N THR A 166 -3.41 -2.85 -8.16
CA THR A 166 -3.13 -2.54 -9.56
C THR A 166 -2.65 -3.78 -10.34
N CYS A 167 -3.16 -3.96 -11.56
CA CYS A 167 -2.66 -4.98 -12.48
C CYS A 167 -1.33 -4.58 -13.15
N HIS A 168 -0.80 -3.38 -12.88
CA HIS A 168 0.44 -2.88 -13.50
C HIS A 168 1.63 -3.01 -12.53
N GLY A 169 2.49 -4.00 -12.79
CA GLY A 169 3.72 -4.25 -12.05
C GLY A 169 3.65 -5.49 -11.15
N GLY A 170 4.36 -5.46 -10.02
CA GLY A 170 4.54 -6.60 -9.13
C GLY A 170 3.25 -7.18 -8.52
N PRO A 171 2.24 -6.39 -8.12
CA PRO A 171 1.02 -6.95 -7.55
C PRO A 171 0.27 -7.92 -8.48
N ALA A 172 0.43 -7.77 -9.81
CA ALA A 172 -0.14 -8.67 -10.80
C ALA A 172 0.39 -10.11 -10.72
N GLU A 173 1.60 -10.29 -10.17
CA GLU A 173 2.17 -11.60 -9.86
C GLU A 173 1.82 -12.04 -8.43
N VAL A 174 1.77 -11.10 -7.48
CA VAL A 174 1.50 -11.40 -6.08
C VAL A 174 0.10 -11.98 -5.89
N ILE A 175 -0.90 -11.37 -6.54
CA ILE A 175 -2.30 -11.74 -6.43
C ILE A 175 -2.69 -12.71 -7.57
N GLU A 176 -3.44 -13.74 -7.19
CA GLU A 176 -4.22 -14.55 -8.13
C GLU A 176 -5.66 -14.05 -8.12
N ASN A 177 -6.06 -13.40 -9.22
CA ASN A 177 -7.33 -12.68 -9.32
C ASN A 177 -8.55 -13.58 -9.05
N GLY A 178 -9.41 -13.17 -8.12
CA GLY A 178 -10.59 -13.89 -7.67
C GLY A 178 -10.32 -15.03 -6.68
N VAL A 179 -9.05 -15.34 -6.39
CA VAL A 179 -8.65 -16.42 -5.48
C VAL A 179 -8.00 -15.86 -4.21
N SER A 180 -6.92 -15.10 -4.35
CA SER A 180 -6.16 -14.54 -3.22
C SER A 180 -6.30 -13.02 -3.07
N GLY A 181 -7.10 -12.41 -3.95
CA GLY A 181 -7.35 -10.97 -4.02
C GLY A 181 -7.92 -10.63 -5.39
N PHE A 182 -7.94 -9.34 -5.74
CA PHE A 182 -8.46 -8.86 -7.02
C PHE A 182 -7.51 -7.88 -7.68
N HIS A 183 -7.46 -7.93 -9.01
CA HIS A 183 -6.79 -6.93 -9.81
C HIS A 183 -7.75 -5.79 -10.15
N ILE A 184 -7.23 -4.55 -10.06
CA ILE A 184 -7.91 -3.35 -10.52
C ILE A 184 -7.02 -2.64 -11.55
N ASP A 185 -7.63 -2.04 -12.57
CA ASP A 185 -6.90 -1.22 -13.53
C ASP A 185 -7.08 0.27 -13.16
N PRO A 186 -6.01 0.98 -12.76
CA PRO A 186 -6.07 2.40 -12.39
C PRO A 186 -6.52 3.31 -13.55
N TYR A 187 -6.44 2.84 -14.80
CA TYR A 187 -6.94 3.57 -15.97
C TYR A 187 -8.44 3.38 -16.24
N HIS A 188 -9.08 2.46 -15.50
CA HIS A 188 -10.52 2.18 -15.57
C HIS A 188 -11.18 2.30 -14.18
N PRO A 189 -11.15 3.49 -13.56
CA PRO A 189 -11.58 3.68 -12.16
C PRO A 189 -13.03 3.28 -11.89
N ASP A 190 -13.93 3.45 -12.86
CA ASP A 190 -15.34 3.06 -12.71
C ASP A 190 -15.51 1.55 -12.60
N GLN A 191 -14.69 0.77 -13.33
CA GLN A 191 -14.70 -0.69 -13.24
C GLN A 191 -14.11 -1.16 -11.91
N ALA A 192 -13.04 -0.51 -11.43
CA ALA A 192 -12.48 -0.79 -10.11
C ALA A 192 -13.49 -0.50 -8.99
N ALA A 193 -14.22 0.62 -9.08
CA ALA A 193 -15.25 0.98 -8.13
C ALA A 193 -16.42 -0.02 -8.14
N ALA A 194 -16.88 -0.44 -9.33
CA ALA A 194 -17.93 -1.45 -9.49
C ALA A 194 -17.51 -2.80 -8.88
N LEU A 195 -16.28 -3.26 -9.16
CA LEU A 195 -15.74 -4.49 -8.62
C LEU A 195 -15.70 -4.48 -7.08
N MET A 196 -15.24 -3.37 -6.47
CA MET A 196 -15.24 -3.23 -5.02
C MET A 196 -16.67 -3.20 -4.46
N ALA A 197 -17.60 -2.51 -5.12
CA ALA A 197 -18.99 -2.45 -4.69
C ALA A 197 -19.65 -3.83 -4.75
N ASP A 198 -19.39 -4.61 -5.79
CA ASP A 198 -19.92 -5.96 -5.94
C ASP A 198 -19.32 -6.92 -4.92
N PHE A 199 -18.03 -6.80 -4.60
CA PHE A 199 -17.41 -7.55 -3.50
C PHE A 199 -18.09 -7.26 -2.15
N PHE A 200 -18.27 -6.00 -1.78
CA PHE A 200 -18.94 -5.67 -0.51
C PHE A 200 -20.42 -6.06 -0.49
N GLN A 201 -21.11 -5.97 -1.63
CA GLN A 201 -22.48 -6.46 -1.77
C GLN A 201 -22.55 -7.97 -1.54
N GLN A 202 -21.67 -8.75 -2.17
CA GLN A 202 -21.59 -10.20 -1.95
C GLN A 202 -21.24 -10.55 -0.50
N CYS A 203 -20.35 -9.79 0.14
CA CYS A 203 -20.01 -10.00 1.56
C CYS A 203 -21.19 -9.70 2.50
N LYS A 204 -22.07 -8.77 2.12
CA LYS A 204 -23.29 -8.45 2.88
C LYS A 204 -24.32 -9.58 2.80
N GLU A 205 -24.39 -10.26 1.65
CA GLU A 205 -25.28 -11.40 1.41
C GLU A 205 -24.71 -12.72 1.97
N ASP A 206 -23.40 -12.92 1.85
CA ASP A 206 -22.66 -14.09 2.29
C ASP A 206 -21.29 -13.70 2.87
N LEU A 207 -21.22 -13.64 4.22
CA LEU A 207 -19.97 -13.35 4.94
C LEU A 207 -18.86 -14.38 4.67
N SER A 208 -19.19 -15.58 4.21
CA SER A 208 -18.19 -16.59 3.86
C SER A 208 -17.38 -16.18 2.62
N HIS A 209 -17.93 -15.34 1.75
CA HIS A 209 -17.21 -14.79 0.61
C HIS A 209 -15.96 -14.02 1.04
N TRP A 210 -16.11 -13.12 2.01
CA TRP A 210 -14.97 -12.37 2.58
C TRP A 210 -13.90 -13.31 3.14
N LYS A 211 -14.33 -14.34 3.89
CA LYS A 211 -13.43 -15.33 4.49
C LYS A 211 -12.67 -16.12 3.42
N ARG A 212 -13.32 -16.53 2.34
CA ARG A 212 -12.67 -17.27 1.25
C ARG A 212 -11.52 -16.48 0.62
N ILE A 213 -11.73 -15.19 0.32
CA ILE A 213 -10.68 -14.33 -0.23
C ILE A 213 -9.56 -14.08 0.79
N SER A 214 -9.92 -13.88 2.06
CA SER A 214 -8.94 -13.74 3.16
C SER A 214 -8.05 -14.98 3.30
N ASP A 215 -8.65 -16.18 3.36
CA ASP A 215 -7.93 -17.46 3.45
C ASP A 215 -7.03 -17.70 2.23
N GLY A 216 -7.53 -17.38 1.02
CA GLY A 216 -6.75 -17.47 -0.22
C GLY A 216 -5.55 -16.52 -0.21
N GLY A 217 -5.71 -15.31 0.32
CA GLY A 217 -4.62 -14.34 0.52
C GLY A 217 -3.55 -14.87 1.48
N LEU A 218 -3.97 -15.41 2.63
CA LEU A 218 -3.07 -16.01 3.62
C LEU A 218 -2.28 -17.19 3.02
N GLN A 219 -2.98 -18.11 2.35
CA GLN A 219 -2.36 -19.26 1.70
C GLN A 219 -1.32 -18.83 0.67
N ARG A 220 -1.66 -17.85 -0.19
CA ARG A 220 -0.76 -17.31 -1.21
C ARG A 220 0.54 -16.76 -0.62
N ILE A 221 0.46 -16.02 0.50
CA ILE A 221 1.64 -15.47 1.18
C ILE A 221 2.51 -16.60 1.76
N TYR A 222 1.91 -17.56 2.46
CA TYR A 222 2.67 -18.65 3.09
C TYR A 222 3.40 -19.53 2.08
N GLU A 223 2.83 -19.74 0.90
CA GLU A 223 3.43 -20.56 -0.16
C GLU A 223 4.57 -19.86 -0.91
N ARG A 224 4.53 -18.51 -1.04
CA ARG A 224 5.40 -17.80 -1.98
C ARG A 224 6.24 -16.67 -1.38
N TYR A 225 5.70 -15.94 -0.41
CA TYR A 225 6.24 -14.63 0.02
C TYR A 225 6.66 -14.63 1.50
N THR A 226 7.51 -15.58 1.88
CA THR A 226 8.07 -15.66 3.24
C THR A 226 9.58 -15.46 3.27
N TRP A 227 10.07 -14.85 4.35
CA TRP A 227 11.52 -14.66 4.57
C TRP A 227 12.30 -15.96 4.67
N LYS A 228 11.64 -17.05 5.08
CA LYS A 228 12.25 -18.39 5.14
C LYS A 228 12.57 -18.90 3.73
N ILE A 229 11.60 -18.87 2.81
CA ILE A 229 11.82 -19.28 1.42
C ILE A 229 12.89 -18.39 0.77
N TYR A 230 12.85 -17.09 1.06
CA TYR A 230 13.85 -16.14 0.54
C TYR A 230 15.27 -16.47 1.02
N SER A 231 15.48 -16.68 2.33
CA SER A 231 16.81 -16.90 2.90
C SER A 231 17.41 -18.23 2.42
N GLU A 232 16.62 -19.30 2.35
CA GLU A 232 17.04 -20.60 1.83
C GLU A 232 17.54 -20.51 0.38
N ARG A 233 16.78 -19.81 -0.48
CA ARG A 233 17.18 -19.57 -1.88
C ARG A 233 18.42 -18.70 -1.99
N LEU A 234 18.49 -17.60 -1.23
CA LEU A 234 19.63 -16.70 -1.26
C LEU A 234 20.93 -17.42 -0.84
N MET A 235 20.88 -18.21 0.24
CA MET A 235 22.05 -18.97 0.71
C MET A 235 22.51 -20.01 -0.31
N THR A 236 21.57 -20.68 -0.98
CA THR A 236 21.86 -21.62 -2.07
C THR A 236 22.56 -20.92 -3.23
N LEU A 237 21.99 -19.80 -3.72
CA LEU A 237 22.57 -19.03 -4.81
C LEU A 237 23.95 -18.46 -4.44
N ALA A 238 24.11 -17.94 -3.23
CA ALA A 238 25.39 -17.43 -2.75
C ALA A 238 26.49 -18.50 -2.79
N GLY A 239 26.19 -19.73 -2.36
CA GLY A 239 27.12 -20.87 -2.45
C GLY A 239 27.47 -21.22 -3.90
N VAL A 240 26.45 -21.43 -4.74
CA VAL A 240 26.62 -21.83 -6.15
C VAL A 240 27.40 -20.78 -6.94
N TYR A 241 27.02 -19.51 -6.86
CA TYR A 241 27.67 -18.43 -7.61
C TYR A 241 29.08 -18.11 -7.09
N SER A 242 29.34 -18.28 -5.80
CA SER A 242 30.70 -18.11 -5.26
C SER A 242 31.64 -19.17 -5.80
N PHE A 243 31.20 -20.43 -5.83
CA PHE A 243 31.97 -21.52 -6.44
C PHE A 243 32.15 -21.30 -7.95
N TRP A 244 31.07 -20.96 -8.67
CA TRP A 244 31.13 -20.70 -10.10
C TRP A 244 32.08 -19.54 -10.45
N LYS A 245 32.06 -18.46 -9.67
CA LYS A 245 32.98 -17.32 -9.83
C LYS A 245 34.44 -17.75 -9.70
N PHE A 246 34.76 -18.64 -8.77
CA PHE A 246 36.11 -19.18 -8.59
C PHE A 246 36.52 -20.08 -9.77
N VAL A 247 35.68 -21.05 -10.12
CA VAL A 247 35.99 -22.06 -11.14
C VAL A 247 36.09 -21.46 -12.54
N SER A 248 35.16 -20.56 -12.87
CA SER A 248 35.08 -20.03 -14.23
C SER A 248 36.25 -19.10 -14.60
N LYS A 249 37.09 -18.67 -13.62
CA LYS A 249 38.15 -17.65 -13.80
C LYS A 249 37.72 -16.56 -14.79
N LEU A 250 36.46 -16.13 -14.68
CA LEU A 250 35.83 -15.15 -15.56
C LEU A 250 36.42 -13.79 -15.21
N GLU A 251 37.71 -13.59 -15.50
CA GLU A 251 38.30 -12.28 -15.65
C GLU A 251 37.61 -11.64 -16.84
N ARG A 252 36.44 -11.05 -16.60
CA ARG A 252 35.77 -10.15 -17.54
C ARG A 252 36.55 -8.84 -17.62
N ARG A 253 37.85 -8.91 -17.91
CA ARG A 253 38.77 -7.77 -17.83
C ARG A 253 38.33 -6.70 -18.82
N GLU A 254 37.95 -7.10 -20.03
CA GLU A 254 37.43 -6.24 -21.08
C GLU A 254 36.12 -5.56 -20.65
N THR A 255 35.14 -6.33 -20.17
CA THR A 255 33.87 -5.78 -19.67
C THR A 255 34.11 -4.82 -18.50
N ARG A 256 35.03 -5.17 -17.60
CA ARG A 256 35.40 -4.32 -16.48
C ARG A 256 36.02 -3.00 -16.96
N ARG A 257 36.97 -3.03 -17.90
CA ARG A 257 37.56 -1.81 -18.47
C ARG A 257 36.52 -0.96 -19.20
N TYR A 258 35.58 -1.58 -19.91
CA TYR A 258 34.48 -0.86 -20.54
C TYR A 258 33.57 -0.16 -19.52
N LEU A 259 33.20 -0.84 -18.43
CA LEU A 259 32.39 -0.25 -17.36
C LEU A 259 33.13 0.87 -16.62
N GLU A 260 34.44 0.71 -16.38
CA GLU A 260 35.29 1.74 -15.82
C GLU A 260 35.32 2.99 -16.73
N MET A 261 35.50 2.79 -18.04
CA MET A 261 35.45 3.87 -19.03
C MET A 261 34.07 4.56 -19.05
N PHE A 262 32.97 3.80 -19.07
CA PHE A 262 31.62 4.35 -19.04
C PHE A 262 31.36 5.18 -17.78
N TYR A 263 31.76 4.67 -16.62
CA TYR A 263 31.65 5.41 -15.37
C TYR A 263 32.44 6.72 -15.41
N ILE A 264 33.71 6.66 -15.84
CA ILE A 264 34.62 7.80 -15.82
C ILE A 264 34.23 8.86 -16.84
N LEU A 265 33.93 8.46 -18.07
CA LEU A 265 33.74 9.37 -19.21
C LEU A 265 32.28 9.78 -19.46
N LYS A 266 31.31 9.05 -18.89
CA LYS A 266 29.88 9.37 -19.10
C LYS A 266 29.16 9.63 -17.80
N PHE A 267 29.17 8.67 -16.88
CA PHE A 267 28.35 8.78 -15.66
C PHE A 267 28.81 9.93 -14.76
N ARG A 268 30.13 10.06 -14.52
CA ARG A 268 30.67 11.15 -13.69
C ARG A 268 30.35 12.54 -14.22
N ASP A 269 30.37 12.71 -15.54
CA ASP A 269 30.06 14.02 -16.14
C ASP A 269 28.57 14.35 -16.06
N LEU A 270 27.69 13.36 -16.22
CA LEU A 270 26.26 13.56 -15.95
C LEU A 270 26.00 13.95 -14.49
N VAL A 271 26.67 13.31 -13.53
CA VAL A 271 26.52 13.64 -12.10
C VAL A 271 26.91 15.10 -11.83
N LYS A 272 27.95 15.64 -12.48
CA LYS A 272 28.34 17.05 -12.33
C LYS A 272 27.28 18.03 -12.84
N THR A 273 26.37 17.61 -13.72
CA THR A 273 25.28 18.47 -14.22
C THR A 273 24.09 18.57 -13.25
N VAL A 274 24.04 17.68 -12.24
CA VAL A 274 23.00 17.73 -11.21
C VAL A 274 23.35 18.83 -10.21
N PRO A 275 22.48 19.84 -10.00
CA PRO A 275 22.72 20.90 -9.04
C PRO A 275 22.92 20.34 -7.62
N LEU A 276 23.93 20.84 -6.91
CA LEU A 276 24.14 20.49 -5.51
C LEU A 276 23.02 21.10 -4.65
N ALA A 277 22.64 20.38 -3.58
CA ALA A 277 21.74 20.93 -2.58
C ALA A 277 22.40 22.16 -1.93
N ILE A 278 21.67 23.27 -1.88
CA ILE A 278 22.07 24.45 -1.12
C ILE A 278 21.49 24.27 0.28
N GLU A 279 22.36 24.21 1.29
CA GLU A 279 21.90 24.33 2.68
C GLU A 279 21.46 25.77 2.88
N ASP A 280 20.17 25.98 3.14
CA ASP A 280 19.69 27.25 3.67
C ASP A 280 20.39 27.47 5.01
N ARG A 281 21.36 28.41 5.05
CA ARG A 281 21.94 28.90 6.30
C ARG A 281 20.83 29.66 7.04
N HIS A 282 20.12 28.95 7.90
CA HIS A 282 19.31 29.54 8.96
C HIS A 282 20.19 30.01 10.10
#